data_AF-K1T4L8-F1
#
_entry.id   AF-K1T4L8-F1
#
_cell.length_a   1.000
_cell.length_b   1.000
_cell.length_c   1.000
_cell.angle_alpha   90.00
_cell.angle_beta   90.00
_cell.angle_gamma   90.00
#
_symmetry.space_group_name_H-M   'P 1'
#
loop_
_entity.id
_entity.type
_entity.pdbx_description
1 polymer ?
#
loop_
_entity_poly.entity_id
_entity_poly.type
_entity_poly.pdbx_seq_one_letter_code
_entity_poly.pdbx_strand_id
1 'polypeptide(L)' 'MESSGNLSYNKGVKSDKNWVIEESRFSRRELKKIEAIFAQGNGYLGQRAALEEVYSTETRGLYLAGLYD' A
#
# COMPACT_ATOMS: atom_id res chain seq x y z
N MET A 1 -7.39 -14.57 -12.10
CA MET A 1 -8.07 -13.49 -11.35
C MET A 1 -7.44 -12.20 -11.84
N GLU A 2 -8.11 -11.56 -12.79
CA GLU A 2 -7.59 -10.45 -13.59
C GLU A 2 -7.51 -9.16 -12.77
N SER A 3 -6.56 -8.31 -13.14
CA SER A 3 -6.26 -7.01 -12.53
C SER A 3 -7.51 -6.21 -12.16
N SER A 4 -7.66 -5.88 -10.88
CA SER A 4 -8.75 -5.02 -10.39
C SER A 4 -8.24 -3.58 -10.29
N GLY A 5 -8.23 -2.87 -11.43
CA GLY A 5 -7.70 -1.50 -11.54
C GLY A 5 -6.18 -1.48 -11.75
N ASN A 6 -5.49 -0.49 -11.15
CA ASN A 6 -4.03 -0.35 -11.27
C ASN A 6 -3.23 -1.37 -10.42
N LEU A 7 -3.87 -2.38 -9.82
CA LEU A 7 -3.22 -3.39 -8.99
C LEU A 7 -3.07 -4.72 -9.72
N SER A 8 -1.86 -5.24 -9.74
CA SER A 8 -1.50 -6.56 -10.26
C SER A 8 -0.95 -7.45 -9.14
N TYR A 9 -1.42 -8.70 -9.09
CA TYR A 9 -1.11 -9.66 -8.00
C TYR A 9 -0.21 -10.82 -8.46
N ASN A 10 0.15 -10.85 -9.74
CA ASN A 10 0.80 -12.00 -10.38
C ASN A 10 2.16 -11.64 -10.98
N LYS A 11 2.83 -10.62 -10.43
CA LYS A 11 4.07 -10.06 -11.00
C LYS A 11 5.36 -10.68 -10.50
N GLY A 12 5.32 -11.45 -9.42
CA GLY A 12 6.51 -12.12 -8.94
C GLY A 12 7.02 -13.20 -9.90
N VAL A 13 8.33 -13.40 -9.92
CA VAL A 13 9.04 -14.32 -10.83
C VAL A 13 9.78 -15.37 -10.00
N LYS A 14 10.02 -16.57 -10.57
CA LYS A 14 10.68 -17.69 -9.89
C LYS A 14 9.99 -18.05 -8.56
N SER A 15 10.69 -17.89 -7.43
CA SER A 15 10.21 -18.16 -6.08
C SER A 15 9.06 -17.24 -5.66
N ASP A 16 8.98 -16.04 -6.24
CA ASP A 16 8.10 -15.00 -5.74
C ASP A 16 6.76 -14.98 -6.48
N LYS A 17 6.49 -15.99 -7.32
CA LYS A 17 5.26 -16.09 -8.09
C LYS A 17 4.05 -16.04 -7.15
N ASN A 18 3.13 -15.11 -7.42
CA ASN A 18 1.94 -14.80 -6.62
C ASN A 18 2.20 -14.23 -5.21
N TRP A 19 3.45 -13.87 -4.89
CA TRP A 19 3.81 -13.23 -3.62
C TRP A 19 4.02 -11.71 -3.73
N VAL A 20 4.07 -11.20 -4.96
CA VAL A 20 4.34 -9.78 -5.23
C VAL A 20 3.07 -9.08 -5.70
N ILE A 21 2.74 -7.99 -5.02
CA ILE A 21 1.71 -7.03 -5.41
C ILE A 21 2.42 -5.82 -6.04
N GLU A 22 1.91 -5.34 -7.18
CA GLU A 22 2.43 -4.20 -7.92
C GLU A 22 1.31 -3.20 -8.20
N GLU A 23 1.57 -1.91 -8.00
CA GLU A 23 0.81 -0.83 -8.65
C GLU A 23 1.38 -0.61 -10.05
N SER A 24 0.63 -0.97 -11.09
CA SER A 24 1.08 -0.87 -12.48
C SER A 24 1.08 0.56 -13.03
N ARG A 25 0.31 1.46 -12.40
CA ARG A 25 0.23 2.87 -12.77
C ARG A 25 -0.26 3.72 -11.62
N PHE A 26 0.42 4.85 -11.39
CA PHE A 26 -0.01 5.85 -10.44
C PHE A 26 -1.36 6.49 -10.79
N SER A 27 -2.27 6.55 -9.81
CA SER A 27 -3.55 7.25 -9.92
C SER A 27 -3.95 7.95 -8.62
N ARG A 28 -4.08 9.28 -8.67
CA ARG A 28 -4.55 10.09 -7.52
C ARG A 28 -5.93 9.65 -6.99
N ARG A 29 -6.78 9.09 -7.85
CA ARG A 29 -8.11 8.60 -7.46
C ARG A 29 -8.04 7.36 -6.56
N GLU A 30 -7.00 6.55 -6.74
CA GLU A 30 -6.82 5.28 -6.01
C GLU A 30 -5.82 5.39 -4.85
N LEU A 31 -5.23 6.57 -4.65
CA LEU A 31 -4.17 6.83 -3.67
C LEU A 31 -4.49 6.24 -2.28
N LYS A 32 -5.64 6.59 -1.70
CA LYS A 32 -6.05 6.10 -0.37
C LYS A 32 -6.18 4.59 -0.27
N LYS A 33 -6.59 3.92 -1.36
CA LYS A 33 -6.74 2.46 -1.43
C LYS A 33 -5.37 1.81 -1.47
N ILE A 34 -4.46 2.36 -2.28
CA ILE A 34 -3.10 1.83 -2.47
C ILE A 34 -2.29 2.00 -1.20
N GLU A 35 -2.33 3.18 -0.57
CA GLU A 35 -1.71 3.43 0.74
C GLU A 35 -2.11 2.42 1.82
N ALA A 36 -3.37 1.97 1.80
CA ALA A 36 -3.87 0.98 2.75
C ALA A 36 -3.44 -0.45 2.39
N ILE A 37 -3.46 -0.80 1.11
CA ILE A 37 -3.05 -2.14 0.63
C ILE A 37 -1.55 -2.37 0.84
N PHE A 38 -0.73 -1.35 0.59
CA PHE A 38 0.72 -1.43 0.75
C PHE A 38 1.20 -1.09 2.16
N ALA A 39 0.30 -0.82 3.11
CA ALA A 39 0.68 -0.52 4.49
C ALA A 39 1.56 -1.63 5.09
N GLN A 40 2.59 -1.24 5.84
CA GLN A 40 3.53 -2.16 6.47
C GLN A 40 3.37 -2.11 7.99
N GLY A 41 3.69 -3.22 8.66
CA GLY A 41 3.68 -3.25 10.12
C GLY A 41 4.28 -4.54 10.68
N ASN A 42 4.68 -4.47 11.94
CA ASN A 42 5.34 -5.58 12.66
C ASN A 42 4.63 -5.93 13.98
N GLY A 43 3.41 -5.46 14.18
CA GLY A 43 2.63 -5.64 15.41
C GLY A 43 2.89 -4.59 16.49
N TYR A 44 4.07 -3.97 16.53
CA TYR A 44 4.38 -2.83 17.41
C TYR A 44 4.15 -1.49 16.70
N LEU A 45 4.56 -1.40 15.44
CA LEU A 45 4.46 -0.22 14.59
C LEU A 45 3.69 -0.58 13.31
N GLY A 46 2.84 0.34 12.86
CA GLY A 46 2.17 0.26 11.56
C GLY A 46 2.24 1.58 10.81
N GLN A 47 2.56 1.53 9.52
CA GLN A 47 2.69 2.71 8.66
C GLN A 47 1.90 2.52 7.36
N ARG A 48 1.10 3.53 6.99
CA ARG A 48 0.48 3.60 5.67
C ARG A 48 1.53 3.90 4.60
N ALA A 49 1.38 3.31 3.42
CA ALA A 49 2.29 3.53 2.29
C ALA A 49 1.98 4.84 1.53
N ALA A 50 1.89 5.96 2.25
CA ALA A 50 1.79 7.29 1.64
C ALA A 50 3.13 7.65 0.99
N LEU A 51 3.07 8.27 -0.18
CA LEU A 51 4.26 8.76 -0.88
C LEU A 51 4.86 9.95 -0.13
N GLU A 52 6.16 10.18 -0.30
CA GLU A 52 6.84 11.32 0.34
C GLU A 52 6.26 12.66 -0.14
N GLU A 53 5.96 12.76 -1.44
CA GLU A 53 5.32 13.92 -2.05
C GLU A 53 3.93 14.19 -1.47
N VAL A 54 3.60 15.46 -1.26
CA VAL A 54 2.30 15.86 -0.72
C VAL A 54 1.24 15.81 -1.79
N TYR A 55 0.23 14.96 -1.58
CA TYR A 55 -0.97 14.92 -2.41
C TYR A 55 -2.20 15.39 -1.64
N SER A 56 -3.05 16.20 -2.26
CA SER A 56 -4.24 16.77 -1.61
C SER A 56 -5.26 15.74 -1.09
N THR A 57 -5.22 14.52 -1.61
CA THR A 57 -6.14 13.44 -1.26
C THR A 57 -5.48 12.29 -0.49
N GLU A 58 -4.22 12.44 -0.05
CA GLU A 58 -3.50 11.40 0.68
C GLU A 58 -4.07 11.18 2.09
N THR A 59 -3.70 10.08 2.72
CA THR A 59 -3.97 9.85 4.13
C THR A 59 -2.72 9.27 4.77
N ARG A 60 -1.94 10.14 5.42
CA ARG A 60 -0.73 9.74 6.15
C ARG A 60 -1.11 9.14 7.50
N GLY A 61 -0.36 8.12 7.91
CA GLY A 61 -0.60 7.47 9.20
C GLY A 61 0.59 6.63 9.63
N LEU A 62 1.06 6.89 10.84
CA LEU A 62 2.04 6.09 11.58
C LEU A 62 1.45 5.84 12.96
N TYR A 63 1.31 4.57 13.33
CA TYR A 63 0.60 4.14 14.52
C TYR A 63 1.51 3.26 15.36
N LEU A 64 1.61 3.59 16.65
CA LEU A 64 2.31 2.77 17.63
C LEU A 64 1.28 2.01 18.47
N ALA A 65 1.45 0.71 18.60
CA ALA A 65 0.60 -0.13 19.42
C ALA A 65 0.71 0.32 20.89
N GLY A 66 -0.45 0.62 21.50
CA GLY A 66 -0.53 1.08 22.89
C GLY A 66 -0.40 2.59 23.07
N LEU A 67 -0.21 3.38 22.00
CA LEU A 67 -0.29 4.83 22.04
C LEU A 67 -1.67 5.30 21.55
N TYR A 68 -2.46 5.87 22.44
CA TYR A 68 -3.79 6.39 22.20
C TYR A 68 -4.00 7.69 22.99
N ASP A 69 -4.94 8.52 22.52
CA ASP A 69 -5.42 9.75 23.15
C ASP A 69 -6.93 9.87 22.86
#